data_AF-A0A381UVY3-F1
#
_entry.id   AF-A0A381UVY3-F1
#
_cell.length_a   1.000
_cell.length_b   1.000
_cell.length_c   1.000
_cell.angle_alpha   90.00
_cell.angle_beta   90.00
_cell.angle_gamma   90.00
#
_symmetry.space_group_name_H-M   'P 1'
#
loop_
_entity.id
_entity.type
_entity.pdbx_description
1 polymer ?
#
loop_
_entity_poly.entity_id
_entity_poly.type
_entity_poly.pdbx_seq_one_letter_code
_entity_poly.pdbx_strand_id
1 'polypeptide(L)' 'MAVGGDVNAKDRVGRTPLGWGISRKHTEIADLLRKHGGKTGEELKAEGK' A
#
# COMPACT_ATOMS: atom_id res chain seq x y z
N MET A 1 -15.31 -15.99 1.54
CA MET A 1 -15.52 -14.54 1.41
C MET A 1 -14.14 -13.89 1.35
N ALA A 2 -13.64 -13.57 0.17
CA ALA A 2 -12.51 -12.66 0.07
C ALA A 2 -13.09 -11.28 0.38
N VAL A 3 -13.04 -10.87 1.65
CA VAL A 3 -13.24 -9.46 1.97
C VAL A 3 -12.17 -8.72 1.19
N GLY A 4 -12.59 -7.94 0.18
CA GLY A 4 -11.69 -7.11 -0.61
C GLY A 4 -11.08 -6.07 0.31
N GLY A 5 -10.01 -6.45 1.00
CA GLY A 5 -9.22 -5.55 1.82
C GLY A 5 -8.64 -4.52 0.88
N ASP A 6 -8.98 -3.25 1.11
CA ASP A 6 -8.50 -2.16 0.29
C ASP A 6 -6.95 -2.16 0.36
N VAL A 7 -6.29 -2.54 -0.74
CA VAL A 7 -4.82 -2.65 -0.80
C VAL A 7 -4.14 -1.29 -0.61
N ASN A 8 -4.95 -0.23 -0.68
CA ASN A 8 -4.61 1.17 -0.49
C ASN A 8 -5.12 1.71 0.86
N ALA A 9 -5.63 0.85 1.75
CA ALA A 9 -6.04 1.25 3.10
C ALA A 9 -4.90 1.99 3.80
N LYS A 10 -5.18 3.18 4.30
CA LYS A 10 -4.20 4.00 5.02
C LYS A 10 -4.36 3.75 6.52
N ASP A 11 -3.26 3.48 7.19
CA ASP A 11 -3.22 3.45 8.66
C ASP A 11 -3.42 4.87 9.24
N ARG A 12 -3.54 5.00 10.56
CA ARG A 12 -3.73 6.28 11.27
C ARG A 12 -2.65 7.32 10.96
N VAL A 13 -1.49 6.88 10.49
CA VAL A 13 -0.36 7.72 10.05
C VAL A 13 -0.32 7.98 8.53
N GLY A 14 -1.34 7.57 7.79
CA GLY A 14 -1.41 7.72 6.33
C GLY A 14 -0.59 6.69 5.54
N ARG A 15 -0.06 5.65 6.19
CA ARG A 15 0.76 4.62 5.55
C ARG A 15 -0.08 3.48 5.03
N THR A 16 0.19 3.05 3.80
CA THR A 16 -0.45 1.89 3.19
C THR A 16 0.28 0.60 3.49
N PRO A 17 -0.34 -0.57 3.26
CA PRO A 17 0.33 -1.87 3.26
C PRO A 17 1.61 -1.87 2.41
N LEU A 18 1.60 -1.20 1.24
CA LEU A 18 2.78 -1.11 0.38
C LEU A 18 3.88 -0.27 1.04
N GLY A 19 3.51 0.88 1.63
CA GLY A 19 4.46 1.69 2.39
C GLY A 19 5.10 0.93 3.57
N TRP A 20 4.34 0.05 4.22
CA TRP A 20 4.87 -0.86 5.25
C TRP A 20 5.86 -1.88 4.67
N GLY A 21 5.55 -2.48 3.52
CA GLY A 21 6.45 -3.41 2.82
C GLY A 21 7.77 -2.75 2.45
N ILE A 22 7.73 -1.55 1.87
CA ILE A 22 8.94 -0.79 1.52
C ILE A 22 9.72 -0.36 2.76
N SER A 23 9.05 0.15 3.80
CA SER A 23 9.72 0.58 5.03
C SER A 23 10.39 -0.56 5.78
N ARG A 24 9.86 -1.78 5.67
CA ARG A 24 10.45 -3.01 6.24
C ARG A 24 11.48 -3.68 5.31
N LYS A 25 11.76 -3.10 4.14
CA LYS A 25 12.56 -3.73 3.06
C LYS A 25 12.03 -5.12 2.65
N HIS A 26 10.74 -5.36 2.82
CA HIS A 26 10.07 -6.56 2.33
C HIS A 26 9.69 -6.35 0.87
N THR A 27 10.67 -6.50 -0.01
CA THR A 27 10.50 -6.37 -1.47
C THR A 27 9.47 -7.33 -2.03
N GLU A 28 9.38 -8.56 -1.51
CA GLU A 28 8.40 -9.54 -1.99
C GLU A 28 6.95 -9.15 -1.65
N ILE A 29 6.73 -8.64 -0.43
CA ILE A 29 5.41 -8.09 -0.04
C ILE A 29 5.12 -6.85 -0.87
N ALA A 30 6.10 -5.97 -1.06
CA ALA A 30 5.91 -4.78 -1.87
C ALA A 30 5.56 -5.11 -3.33
N ASP A 31 6.21 -6.12 -3.93
CA ASP A 31 5.92 -6.56 -5.28
C ASP A 31 4.52 -7.18 -5.41
N LEU A 32 4.14 -8.06 -4.47
CA LEU A 32 2.81 -8.65 -4.42
C LEU A 32 1.71 -7.58 -4.30
N LEU A 33 1.90 -6.63 -3.41
CA LEU A 33 0.95 -5.54 -3.21
C LEU A 33 0.87 -4.66 -4.45
N ARG A 34 2.01 -4.32 -5.07
CA ARG A 34 2.05 -3.54 -6.31
C ARG A 34 1.37 -4.27 -7.47
N LYS A 35 1.57 -5.59 -7.59
CA LYS A 35 0.86 -6.46 -8.55
C LYS A 35 -0.65 -6.43 -8.36
N HIS A 36 -1.10 -6.32 -7.12
CA HIS A 36 -2.50 -6.18 -6.75
C HIS A 36 -3.04 -4.74 -6.83
N GLY A 37 -2.25 -3.77 -7.33
CA GLY A 37 -2.66 -2.37 -7.44
C GLY A 37 -2.51 -1.55 -6.15
N GLY A 38 -1.74 -2.08 -5.19
CA GLY A 38 -1.32 -1.37 -3.99
C GLY A 38 -0.38 -0.21 -4.35
N LYS A 39 -0.65 0.94 -3.76
CA LYS A 39 0.08 2.19 -3.91
C LYS A 39 0.66 2.61 -2.57
N THR A 40 1.76 3.35 -2.59
CA THR A 40 2.30 3.92 -1.37
C THR A 40 1.40 5.05 -0.87
N GLY A 41 1.44 5.32 0.45
CA GLY A 41 0.72 6.46 1.03
C GLY A 41 1.08 7.78 0.37
N GLU A 42 2.32 7.91 -0.13
CA GLU A 42 2.82 9.07 -0.88
C GLU A 42 2.20 9.15 -2.29
N GLU A 43 2.17 8.06 -3.04
CA GLU A 43 1.51 8.01 -4.36
C GLU A 43 0.02 8.34 -4.26
N LEU A 44 -0.69 7.79 -3.26
CA LEU A 44 -2.10 8.13 -3.02
C LEU A 44 -2.31 9.57 -2.59
N LYS A 45 -1.28 10.24 -2.06
CA LYS A 45 -1.34 11.66 -1.70
C LYS A 45 -1.05 12.55 -2.91
N ALA A 46 -0.21 12.08 -3.83
CA ALA A 46 0.11 12.75 -5.08
C ALA A 46 -1.05 12.69 -6.09
N GLU A 47 -1.85 11.63 -6.10
CA GLU A 47 -2.97 11.44 -7.03
C GLU A 47 -4.21 12.30 -6.69
N GLY A 48 -4.23 12.93 -5.51
CA GLY A 48 -5.34 13.77 -5.04
C GLY A 48 -5.16 15.29 -5.26
N LYS A 49 -4.26 15.72 -6.14
CA LYS A 49 -3.99 17.14 -6.44
C LYS A 49 -4.51 17.55 -7.82
#